data_AF-A0A9X3EB49-F1
#
_entry.id   AF-A0A9X3EB49-F1
#
_cell.length_a   1.000
_cell.length_b   1.000
_cell.length_c   1.000
_cell.angle_alpha   90.00
_cell.angle_beta   90.00
_cell.angle_gamma   90.00
#
_symmetry.space_group_name_H-M   'P 1'
#
loop_
_entity.id
_entity.type
_entity.pdbx_description
1 polymer ?
#
loop_
_entity_poly.entity_id
_entity_poly.type
_entity_poly.pdbx_seq_one_letter_code
_entity_poly.pdbx_strand_id
1 'polypeptide(L)' 'PMLFANEFGGVWSLSHSREIHKGHFHKEKTVDEGGVISRQLGTVKPNDKYEIMNGWTLSKKELYALEYDSDKLVAEWHV' A
#
# COMPACT_ATOMS: atom_id res chain seq x y z
N PRO A 1 -7.11 6.68 -8.08
CA PRO A 1 -8.41 6.31 -7.46
C PRO A 1 -9.62 6.48 -8.39
N MET A 2 -9.76 7.63 -9.07
CA MET A 2 -10.97 7.98 -9.80
C MET A 2 -11.31 7.10 -11.01
N LEU A 3 -10.33 6.43 -11.63
CA LEU A 3 -10.60 5.53 -12.76
C LEU A 3 -11.53 4.37 -12.33
N PHE A 4 -11.18 3.66 -11.25
CA PHE A 4 -12.00 2.56 -10.74
C PHE A 4 -13.38 3.05 -10.25
N ALA A 5 -13.43 4.23 -9.62
CA ALA A 5 -14.69 4.84 -9.19
C ALA A 5 -15.62 5.14 -10.37
N ASN A 6 -15.07 5.57 -11.51
CA ASN A 6 -15.83 5.88 -12.72
C ASN A 6 -16.29 4.63 -13.46
N GLU A 7 -15.44 3.60 -13.54
CA GLU A 7 -15.76 2.35 -14.25
C GLU A 7 -16.67 1.41 -13.43
N PHE A 8 -16.52 1.41 -12.10
CA PHE A 8 -17.19 0.49 -11.18
C PHE A 8 -17.92 1.23 -10.06
N GLY A 9 -18.68 2.29 -10.41
CA GLY A 9 -19.35 3.18 -9.46
C GLY A 9 -20.27 2.49 -8.45
N GLY A 10 -20.92 1.38 -8.83
CA GLY A 10 -21.76 0.60 -7.92
C GLY A 10 -20.96 -0.16 -6.85
N VAL A 11 -19.84 -0.79 -7.23
CA VAL A 11 -18.93 -1.41 -6.25
C VAL A 11 -18.35 -0.32 -5.36
N TRP A 12 -17.91 0.78 -5.96
CA TRP A 12 -17.37 1.92 -5.25
C TRP A 12 -18.32 2.49 -4.19
N SER A 13 -19.61 2.66 -4.50
CA SER A 13 -20.58 3.23 -3.57
C SER A 13 -20.91 2.28 -2.42
N LEU A 14 -20.85 0.97 -2.64
CA LEU A 14 -21.12 -0.07 -1.64
C LEU A 14 -19.89 -0.43 -0.78
N SER A 15 -18.68 -0.11 -1.23
CA SER A 15 -17.45 -0.36 -0.46
C SER A 15 -17.38 0.51 0.81
N HIS A 16 -17.12 -0.13 1.96
CA HIS A 16 -16.83 0.56 3.22
C HIS A 16 -15.36 0.98 3.34
N SER A 17 -14.44 0.21 2.72
CA SER A 17 -13.02 0.52 2.63
C SER A 17 -12.58 0.67 1.18
N ARG A 18 -11.71 1.65 0.92
CA ARG A 18 -11.15 1.94 -0.40
C ARG A 18 -9.66 2.16 -0.25
N GLU A 19 -8.87 1.22 -0.74
CA GLU A 19 -7.41 1.27 -0.60
C GLU A 19 -6.70 1.03 -1.92
N ILE A 20 -5.49 1.58 -2.04
CA ILE A 20 -4.57 1.30 -3.14
C ILE A 20 -3.24 0.86 -2.54
N HIS A 21 -2.82 -0.37 -2.82
CA HIS A 21 -1.52 -0.90 -2.39
C HIS A 21 -0.53 -0.85 -3.54
N LYS A 22 0.61 -0.18 -3.33
CA LYS A 22 1.64 0.08 -4.34
C LYS A 22 2.99 -0.43 -3.83
N GLY A 23 3.76 -1.06 -4.71
CA GLY A 23 5.14 -1.47 -4.45
C GLY A 23 6.13 -0.64 -5.28
N HIS A 24 7.20 -1.27 -5.78
CA HIS A 24 8.19 -0.69 -6.70
C HIS A 24 9.20 0.29 -6.07
N PHE A 25 8.76 1.31 -5.33
CA PHE A 25 9.69 2.31 -4.78
C PHE A 25 10.44 1.87 -3.51
N HIS A 26 10.15 0.68 -3.01
CA HIS A 26 10.88 0.06 -1.90
C HIS A 26 10.99 0.97 -0.66
N LYS A 27 9.96 1.77 -0.41
CA LYS A 27 9.83 2.69 0.72
C LYS A 27 8.42 2.63 1.24
N GLU A 28 8.21 3.03 2.48
CA GLU A 28 6.87 3.06 3.07
C GLU A 28 6.30 4.47 3.05
N LYS A 29 5.04 4.60 2.65
CA LYS A 29 4.28 5.85 2.72
C LYS A 29 2.79 5.56 2.66
N THR A 30 2.04 6.04 3.66
CA THR A 30 0.57 5.98 3.66
C THR A 30 -0.01 7.38 3.57
N VAL A 31 -0.97 7.58 2.67
CA VAL A 31 -1.63 8.88 2.43
C VAL A 31 -3.12 8.66 2.23
N ASP A 32 -3.95 9.54 2.79
CA ASP A 32 -5.36 9.65 2.43
C ASP A 32 -5.50 10.54 1.18
N GLU A 33 -6.05 9.98 0.09
CA GLU A 33 -6.32 10.65 -1.17
C GLU A 33 -7.83 10.79 -1.39
N GLY A 34 -8.48 11.61 -0.57
CA GLY A 34 -9.91 11.91 -0.71
C GLY A 34 -10.81 10.77 -0.27
N GLY A 35 -10.51 10.16 0.89
CA GLY A 35 -11.21 9.02 1.45
C GLY A 35 -10.76 7.67 0.88
N VAL A 36 -9.61 7.65 0.21
CA VAL A 36 -8.95 6.44 -0.30
C VAL A 36 -7.58 6.33 0.35
N ILE A 37 -7.30 5.22 1.02
CA ILE A 37 -6.00 5.01 1.65
C ILE A 37 -5.02 4.48 0.60
N SER A 38 -4.04 5.28 0.20
CA SER A 38 -2.94 4.85 -0.67
C SER A 38 -1.75 4.42 0.18
N ARG A 39 -1.46 3.12 0.23
CA ARG A 39 -0.28 2.54 0.89
C ARG A 39 0.79 2.21 -0.14
N GLN A 40 1.92 2.88 -0.05
CA GLN A 40 3.17 2.49 -0.67
C GLN A 40 3.88 1.58 0.33
N LEU A 41 4.07 0.31 -0.04
CA LEU A 41 4.74 -0.69 0.79
C LEU A 41 6.23 -0.78 0.42
N GLY A 42 7.02 -1.21 1.41
CA GLY A 42 8.43 -1.52 1.27
C GLY A 42 8.69 -2.79 0.46
N THR A 43 9.85 -3.42 0.67
CA THR A 43 10.20 -4.70 0.07
C THR A 43 11.10 -5.49 1.01
N VAL A 44 10.90 -6.81 1.12
CA VAL A 44 11.84 -7.70 1.85
C VAL A 44 13.13 -7.96 1.09
N LYS A 45 13.15 -7.65 -0.21
CA LYS A 45 14.32 -7.88 -1.05
C LYS A 45 15.52 -7.11 -0.50
N PRO A 46 16.69 -7.76 -0.32
CA PRO A 46 17.92 -7.09 0.08
C PRO A 46 18.31 -5.99 -0.91
N ASN A 47 19.04 -4.99 -0.43
CA ASN A 47 19.50 -3.89 -1.29
C ASN A 47 20.35 -4.42 -2.45
N ASP A 48 20.04 -4.03 -3.68
CA ASP A 48 20.90 -4.32 -4.83
C ASP A 48 21.99 -3.26 -5.01
N LYS A 49 22.86 -3.47 -6.00
CA LYS A 49 23.95 -2.54 -6.31
C LYS A 49 23.45 -1.14 -6.65
N TYR A 50 22.33 -1.02 -7.36
CA TYR A 50 21.78 0.27 -7.74
C TYR A 50 21.28 1.03 -6.52
N GLU A 51 20.56 0.37 -5.62
CA GLU A 51 20.08 0.97 -4.37
C GLU A 51 21.25 1.37 -3.45
N ILE A 52 22.28 0.52 -3.34
CA ILE A 52 23.48 0.82 -2.54
C ILE A 52 24.20 2.05 -3.10
N MET A 53 24.41 2.12 -4.41
CA MET A 53 25.09 3.25 -5.06
C MET A 53 24.34 4.57 -4.86
N ASN A 54 23.01 4.54 -4.76
CA ASN A 54 22.19 5.73 -4.54
C ASN A 54 21.91 6.02 -3.05
N GLY A 55 22.45 5.21 -2.14
CA GLY A 55 22.25 5.37 -0.70
C GLY A 55 20.85 4.97 -0.20
N TRP A 56 20.04 4.30 -1.01
CA TRP A 56 18.69 3.84 -0.65
C TRP A 56 18.73 2.52 0.10
N THR A 57 19.46 2.48 1.20
CA THR A 57 19.81 1.23 1.91
C THR A 57 19.04 1.04 3.21
N LEU A 58 18.35 2.07 3.68
CA LEU A 58 17.73 2.15 5.00
C LEU A 58 16.22 1.85 4.99
N SER A 59 15.66 1.45 3.85
CA SER A 59 14.24 1.10 3.81
C SER A 59 13.97 -0.19 4.58
N LYS A 60 12.83 -0.20 5.27
CA LYS A 60 12.36 -1.35 6.05
C LYS A 60 12.16 -2.56 5.13
N LYS A 61 12.66 -3.71 5.56
CA LYS A 61 12.64 -4.97 4.80
C LYS A 61 11.65 -5.96 5.40
N GLU A 62 10.36 -5.63 5.29
CA GLU A 62 9.28 -6.39 5.91
C GLU A 62 8.17 -6.76 4.92
N LEU A 63 7.49 -7.87 5.20
CA LEU A 63 6.22 -8.21 4.60
C LEU A 63 5.07 -7.74 5.50
N TYR A 64 3.97 -7.38 4.85
CA TYR A 64 2.76 -6.92 5.50
C TYR A 64 1.61 -7.87 5.16
N ALA A 65 0.91 -8.37 6.17
CA ALA A 65 -0.40 -8.99 5.99
C ALA A 65 -1.48 -8.02 6.52
N LEU A 66 -2.39 -7.62 5.65
CA LEU A 66 -3.47 -6.69 5.97
C LEU A 66 -4.77 -7.49 6.10
N GLU A 67 -5.33 -7.49 7.31
CA GLU A 67 -6.55 -8.21 7.63
C GLU A 67 -7.73 -7.24 7.69
N TYR A 68 -8.77 -7.55 6.92
CA TYR A 68 -9.99 -6.75 6.83
C TYR A 68 -11.18 -7.57 7.31
N ASP A 69 -12.07 -6.91 8.05
CA ASP A 69 -13.45 -7.40 8.21
C ASP A 69 -14.33 -6.86 7.05
N SER A 70 -15.66 -6.95 7.17
CA SER A 70 -16.57 -6.46 6.14
C SER A 70 -16.56 -4.94 5.96
N ASP A 71 -16.00 -4.20 6.91
CA ASP A 71 -16.16 -2.75 7.05
C ASP A 71 -14.81 -2.02 6.96
N LYS A 72 -13.75 -2.57 7.57
CA LYS A 72 -12.47 -1.87 7.76
C LYS A 72 -11.28 -2.81 7.92
N LEU A 73 -10.08 -2.22 7.87
CA LEU A 73 -8.86 -2.87 8.30
C LEU A 73 -8.93 -3.10 9.82
N VAL A 74 -8.69 -4.34 10.25
CA VAL A 74 -8.73 -4.74 11.67
C VAL A 74 -7.35 -5.07 12.23
N ALA A 75 -6.43 -5.53 11.39
CA ALA A 75 -5.06 -5.78 11.80
C ALA A 75 -4.04 -5.57 10.67
N GLU A 76 -2.85 -5.12 11.05
CA GLU A 76 -1.65 -5.05 10.21
C GLU A 76 -0.58 -5.92 10.87
N TRP A 77 -0.21 -7.01 10.19
CA TRP A 77 0.79 -7.95 10.67
C TRP A 77 2.11 -7.73 9.95
N HIS A 78 3.20 -7.65 10.72
CA HIS A 78 4.56 -7.47 10.22
C HIS A 78 5.30 -8.81 10.28
N VAL A 79 5.83 -9.27 9.14
CA VAL A 79 6.49 -10.57 8.97
C VAL A 79 7.93 -10.39 8.51
#